data_AF-A0A6B3FP43-F1
#
_entry.id   AF-A0A6B3FP43-F1
#
_cell.length_a   1.000
_cell.length_b   1.000
_cell.length_c   1.000
_cell.angle_alpha   90.00
_cell.angle_beta   90.00
_cell.angle_gamma   90.00
#
_symmetry.space_group_name_H-M   'P 1'
#
loop_
_entity.id
_entity.type
_entity.pdbx_description
1 polymer ?
#
loop_
_entity_poly.entity_id
_entity_poly.type
_entity_poly.pdbx_seq_one_letter_code
_entity_poly.pdbx_strand_id
1 'polypeptide(L)'
;VARLNWRKAQSDPGPAEPPKYDEDELLGIVPGDLKAPFDPREVIARLVDGSDFDTFKPLYGPSLVTGWARLHGYPVGILANAQGVLFSEESQKAAQFIQLANQRDIPLLFLHNTTGYMVGKEY
;
A
#
# COMPACT_ATOMS: atom_id res chain seq x y z
N VAL A 1 4.25 -16.25 20.56
CA VAL A 1 5.43 -15.75 21.31
C VAL A 1 4.95 -14.95 22.52
N ALA A 2 4.86 -15.56 23.70
CA ALA A 2 4.22 -14.97 24.89
C ALA A 2 5.10 -13.95 25.66
N ARG A 3 6.42 -13.95 25.41
CA ARG A 3 7.39 -13.12 26.14
C ARG A 3 7.68 -11.76 25.50
N LEU A 4 6.97 -11.41 24.43
CA LEU A 4 7.25 -10.19 23.67
C LEU A 4 6.64 -8.94 24.30
N ASN A 5 5.81 -9.08 25.36
CA ASN A 5 5.08 -7.98 26.00
C ASN A 5 4.44 -7.03 24.98
N TRP A 6 4.02 -7.58 23.83
CA TRP A 6 3.50 -6.81 22.72
C TRP A 6 2.14 -6.25 23.12
N ARG A 7 2.07 -4.93 23.23
CA ARG A 7 0.82 -4.18 23.40
C ARG A 7 0.46 -3.58 22.05
N LYS A 8 -0.81 -3.68 21.67
CA LYS A 8 -1.32 -3.00 20.47
C LYS A 8 -1.11 -1.50 20.69
N ALA A 9 -0.26 -0.88 19.87
CA ALA A 9 0.13 0.52 20.04
C ALA A 9 -1.02 1.49 19.76
N GLN A 10 -2.02 1.05 19.01
CA GLN A 10 -3.13 1.90 18.58
C GLN A 10 -4.34 1.81 19.51
N SER A 11 -4.97 2.98 19.66
CA SER A 11 -6.31 3.18 20.21
C SER A 11 -7.35 2.29 19.53
N ASP A 12 -8.52 2.17 20.15
CA ASP A 12 -9.66 1.48 19.55
C ASP A 12 -9.96 2.00 18.13
N PRO A 13 -10.39 1.10 17.23
CA PRO A 13 -10.69 1.48 15.85
C PRO A 13 -11.79 2.53 15.85
N GLY A 14 -11.64 3.53 14.98
CA GLY A 14 -12.74 4.46 14.69
C GLY A 14 -13.87 3.77 13.93
N PRO A 15 -14.95 4.50 13.59
CA PRO A 15 -15.98 3.96 12.70
C PRO A 15 -15.36 3.50 11.38
N ALA A 16 -15.81 2.33 10.91
CA ALA A 16 -15.41 1.75 9.64
C ALA A 16 -16.60 1.84 8.68
N GLU A 17 -16.40 2.52 7.56
CA GLU A 17 -17.35 2.54 6.45
C GLU A 17 -16.95 1.47 5.45
N PRO A 18 -17.89 0.72 4.86
CA PRO A 18 -17.55 -0.22 3.80
C PRO A 18 -16.90 0.52 2.62
N PRO A 19 -16.02 -0.15 1.84
CA PRO A 19 -15.54 0.39 0.58
C PRO A 19 -16.71 0.81 -0.33
N LYS A 20 -16.51 1.84 -1.14
CA LYS A 20 -17.52 2.34 -2.11
C LYS A 20 -17.67 1.43 -3.32
N TYR A 21 -16.69 0.55 -3.57
CA TYR A 21 -16.65 -0.37 -4.69
C TYR A 21 -16.77 -1.80 -4.18
N ASP A 22 -17.39 -2.66 -4.99
CA ASP A 22 -17.60 -4.07 -4.64
C ASP A 22 -16.27 -4.84 -4.59
N GLU A 23 -16.10 -5.67 -3.57
CA GLU A 23 -14.92 -6.52 -3.39
C GLU A 23 -14.85 -7.64 -4.45
N ASP A 24 -15.99 -8.09 -4.97
CA ASP A 24 -16.04 -9.14 -6.01
C ASP A 24 -15.39 -8.67 -7.33
N GLU A 25 -15.30 -7.35 -7.56
CA GLU A 25 -14.63 -6.77 -8.73
C GLU A 25 -13.10 -6.93 -8.67
N LEU A 26 -12.51 -7.26 -7.52
CA LEU A 26 -11.07 -7.53 -7.39
C LEU A 26 -10.60 -8.63 -8.35
N LEU A 27 -11.45 -9.64 -8.59
CA LEU A 27 -11.17 -10.73 -9.52
C LEU A 27 -11.05 -10.28 -10.98
N GLY A 28 -11.68 -9.15 -11.33
CA GLY A 28 -11.59 -8.54 -12.66
C GLY A 28 -10.43 -7.56 -12.83
N ILE A 29 -9.87 -7.05 -11.72
CA ILE A 29 -8.80 -6.03 -11.74
C ILE A 29 -7.44 -6.66 -11.95
N VAL A 30 -7.16 -7.78 -11.28
CA VAL A 30 -5.87 -8.47 -11.38
C VAL A 30 -5.88 -9.31 -12.66
N PRO A 31 -5.11 -8.96 -13.70
CA PRO A 31 -5.11 -9.72 -14.94
C PRO A 31 -4.58 -11.13 -14.69
N GLY A 32 -5.11 -12.12 -15.42
CA GLY A 32 -4.55 -13.48 -15.39
C GLY A 32 -3.11 -13.56 -15.90
N ASP A 33 -2.68 -12.60 -16.72
CA ASP A 33 -1.28 -12.42 -17.11
C ASP A 33 -0.55 -11.54 -16.08
N LEU A 34 0.38 -12.14 -15.33
CA LEU A 34 1.20 -11.46 -14.31
C LEU A 34 2.08 -10.33 -14.89
N LYS A 35 2.24 -10.26 -16.22
CA LYS A 35 2.99 -9.18 -16.89
C LYS A 35 2.12 -7.99 -17.25
N ALA A 36 0.80 -8.14 -17.24
CA ALA A 36 -0.09 -7.05 -17.57
C ALA A 36 -0.12 -6.05 -16.39
N PRO A 37 0.21 -4.77 -16.62
CA PRO A 37 0.12 -3.76 -15.58
C PRO A 37 -1.35 -3.51 -15.24
N PHE A 38 -1.64 -3.31 -13.96
CA PHE A 38 -2.92 -2.80 -13.48
C PHE A 38 -2.66 -1.69 -12.46
N ASP A 39 -3.62 -0.78 -12.28
CA ASP A 39 -3.48 0.28 -11.28
C ASP A 39 -3.76 -0.28 -9.87
N PRO A 40 -2.77 -0.32 -8.96
CA PRO A 40 -3.00 -0.79 -7.60
C PRO A 40 -4.00 0.07 -6.83
N ARG A 41 -4.29 1.30 -7.27
CA ARG A 41 -5.33 2.14 -6.67
C ARG A 41 -6.71 1.52 -6.77
N GLU A 42 -6.99 0.75 -7.82
CA GLU A 42 -8.27 0.04 -7.97
C GLU A 42 -8.43 -1.05 -6.90
N VAL A 43 -7.33 -1.72 -6.55
CA VAL A 43 -7.32 -2.69 -5.45
C VAL A 43 -7.47 -1.97 -4.10
N ILE A 44 -6.70 -0.90 -3.88
CA ILE A 44 -6.77 -0.12 -2.64
C ILE A 44 -8.19 0.40 -2.40
N ALA A 45 -8.85 0.94 -3.44
CA ALA A 45 -10.20 1.49 -3.33
C ALA A 45 -11.25 0.46 -2.87
N ARG A 46 -11.03 -0.83 -3.11
CA ARG A 46 -11.90 -1.95 -2.68
C ARG A 46 -11.48 -2.55 -1.33
N LEU A 47 -10.32 -2.18 -0.82
CA LEU A 47 -9.82 -2.66 0.48
C LEU A 47 -10.07 -1.67 1.61
N VAL A 48 -9.91 -0.37 1.36
CA VAL A 48 -9.88 0.65 2.42
C VAL A 48 -11.28 1.18 2.73
N ASP A 49 -11.47 1.56 3.99
CA ASP A 49 -12.75 2.07 4.49
C ASP A 49 -13.19 3.31 3.69
N GLY A 50 -14.45 3.34 3.24
CA GLY A 50 -15.00 4.44 2.45
C GLY A 50 -14.30 4.71 1.11
N SER A 51 -13.43 3.80 0.67
CA SER A 51 -12.49 4.00 -0.45
C SER A 51 -11.66 5.29 -0.30
N ASP A 52 -11.40 5.71 0.94
CA ASP A 52 -10.66 6.93 1.25
C ASP A 52 -9.15 6.65 1.29
N PHE A 53 -8.41 7.31 0.40
CA PHE A 53 -6.99 7.11 0.23
C PHE A 53 -6.26 8.44 -0.02
N ASP A 54 -5.49 8.87 0.97
CA ASP A 54 -4.69 10.10 0.89
C ASP A 54 -3.30 9.79 0.32
N THR A 55 -3.08 10.14 -0.95
CA THR A 55 -1.86 9.77 -1.66
C THR A 55 -0.69 10.65 -1.25
N PHE A 56 0.40 10.02 -0.79
CA PHE A 56 1.65 10.69 -0.48
C PHE A 56 2.51 10.88 -1.74
N LYS A 57 2.84 12.13 -2.06
CA LYS A 57 3.70 12.53 -3.19
C LYS A 57 3.29 11.85 -4.53
N PRO A 58 2.08 12.08 -5.05
CA PRO A 58 1.59 11.40 -6.26
C PRO A 58 2.44 11.64 -7.51
N LEU A 59 3.12 12.79 -7.60
CA LEU A 59 3.92 13.20 -8.75
C LEU A 59 5.41 12.81 -8.67
N TYR A 60 5.83 12.15 -7.59
CA TYR A 60 7.23 11.74 -7.37
C TYR A 60 7.28 10.22 -7.27
N GLY A 61 8.17 9.57 -8.03
CA GLY A 61 8.23 8.10 -8.12
C GLY A 61 6.85 7.46 -8.39
N PRO A 62 6.24 7.71 -9.56
CA PRO A 62 4.85 7.29 -9.85
C PRO A 62 4.70 5.76 -9.95
N SER A 63 5.81 5.02 -10.08
CA SER A 63 5.82 3.55 -10.14
C SER A 63 5.51 2.90 -8.78
N LEU A 64 5.56 3.67 -7.69
CA LEU A 64 5.17 3.27 -6.35
C LEU A 64 4.03 4.18 -5.85
N VAL A 65 2.88 3.56 -5.58
CA VAL A 65 1.75 4.20 -4.93
C VAL A 65 1.96 4.11 -3.42
N THR A 66 1.97 5.24 -2.74
CA THR A 66 2.04 5.30 -1.28
C THR A 66 0.96 6.24 -0.77
N GLY A 67 0.34 5.93 0.36
CA GLY A 67 -0.65 6.81 0.95
C GLY A 67 -1.22 6.29 2.25
N TRP A 68 -2.01 7.14 2.89
CA TRP A 68 -2.68 6.84 4.15
C TRP A 68 -4.12 6.41 3.88
N ALA A 69 -4.59 5.46 4.68
CA ALA A 69 -5.95 4.96 4.63
C ALA A 69 -6.39 4.47 6.01
N ARG A 70 -7.65 4.02 6.09
CA ARG A 70 -8.17 3.24 7.21
C ARG A 70 -8.58 1.86 6.73
N LEU A 71 -8.37 0.86 7.56
CA LEU A 71 -8.82 -0.51 7.34
C LEU A 71 -9.50 -1.01 8.60
N HIS A 72 -10.80 -1.26 8.53
CA HIS A 72 -11.64 -1.61 9.69
C HIS A 72 -11.46 -0.65 10.87
N GLY A 73 -11.39 0.65 10.57
CA GLY A 73 -11.24 1.71 11.55
C GLY A 73 -9.82 1.90 12.07
N TYR A 74 -8.82 1.12 11.63
CA TYR A 74 -7.42 1.31 11.99
C TYR A 74 -6.68 2.14 10.96
N PRO A 75 -5.91 3.19 11.34
CA PRO A 75 -5.09 3.92 10.40
C PRO A 75 -3.94 3.03 9.91
N VAL A 76 -3.75 3.01 8.60
CA VAL A 76 -2.73 2.21 7.91
C VAL A 76 -1.98 3.08 6.89
N GLY A 77 -0.68 2.83 6.74
CA GLY A 77 0.10 3.34 5.62
C GLY A 77 0.23 2.25 4.56
N ILE A 78 -0.17 2.52 3.32
CA ILE A 78 -0.14 1.54 2.24
C ILE A 78 1.01 1.88 1.29
N LEU A 79 1.79 0.87 0.91
CA LEU A 79 2.76 0.93 -0.17
C LEU A 79 2.40 -0.14 -1.20
N ALA A 80 2.16 0.28 -2.44
CA ALA A 80 1.73 -0.60 -3.52
C ALA A 80 2.56 -0.38 -4.79
N ASN A 81 3.13 -1.46 -5.32
CA ASN A 81 3.91 -1.40 -6.55
C ASN A 81 2.97 -1.35 -7.74
N ALA A 82 2.98 -0.26 -8.50
CA ALA A 82 2.21 -0.15 -9.74
C ALA A 82 2.93 -0.80 -10.92
N GLN A 83 4.25 -0.88 -10.85
CA GLN A 83 5.12 -1.45 -11.87
C GLN A 83 6.15 -2.35 -11.18
N GLY A 84 6.57 -3.43 -11.85
CA GLY A 84 7.46 -4.44 -11.25
C GLY A 84 8.88 -3.97 -10.95
N VAL A 85 9.26 -2.74 -11.35
CA VAL A 85 10.60 -2.17 -11.15
C VAL A 85 10.49 -0.88 -10.33
N LEU A 86 11.33 -0.75 -9.30
CA LEU A 86 11.47 0.46 -8.49
C LEU A 86 12.77 1.17 -8.86
N PHE A 87 12.72 2.47 -9.14
CA PHE A 87 13.91 3.28 -9.36
C PHE A 87 14.34 3.99 -8.06
N SER A 88 15.37 4.82 -8.16
CA SER A 88 15.93 5.57 -7.02
C SER A 88 14.87 6.48 -6.36
N GLU A 89 14.02 7.13 -7.16
CA GLU A 89 12.99 8.05 -6.67
C GLU A 89 11.91 7.34 -5.85
N GLU A 90 11.41 6.19 -6.33
CA GLU A 90 10.46 5.37 -5.57
C GLU A 90 11.08 4.86 -4.26
N SER A 91 12.36 4.49 -4.29
CA SER A 91 13.07 4.02 -3.10
C SER A 91 13.20 5.12 -2.04
N GLN A 92 13.50 6.36 -2.46
CA GLN A 92 13.55 7.52 -1.57
C GLN A 92 12.17 7.88 -1.03
N LYS A 93 11.14 7.82 -1.87
CA LYS A 93 9.74 8.04 -1.48
C LYS A 93 9.29 7.03 -0.42
N ALA A 94 9.55 5.73 -0.66
CA ALA A 94 9.23 4.67 0.28
C ALA A 94 9.92 4.89 1.62
N ALA A 95 11.23 5.18 1.62
CA ALA A 95 11.98 5.42 2.84
C ALA A 95 11.41 6.57 3.67
N GLN A 96 11.08 7.69 3.04
CA GLN A 96 10.46 8.84 3.72
C GLN A 96 9.08 8.50 4.27
N PHE A 97 8.26 7.79 3.50
CA PHE A 97 6.92 7.37 3.93
C PHE A 97 6.97 6.42 5.14
N ILE A 98 7.87 5.43 5.10
CA ILE A 98 8.09 4.48 6.21
C ILE A 98 8.56 5.21 7.47
N GLN A 99 9.47 6.19 7.32
CA GLN A 99 9.91 7.01 8.46
C GLN A 99 8.75 7.78 9.10
N LEU A 100 7.87 8.39 8.29
CA LEU A 100 6.69 9.09 8.77
C LEU A 100 5.69 8.15 9.47
N ALA A 101 5.50 6.93 8.95
CA ALA A 101 4.62 5.94 9.55
C ALA A 101 5.16 5.48 10.92
N ASN A 102 6.47 5.23 11.00
CA ASN A 102 7.14 4.83 12.23
C ASN A 102 7.08 5.93 13.31
N GLN A 103 7.20 7.21 12.94
CA GLN A 103 7.06 8.34 13.87
C GLN A 103 5.65 8.47 14.47
N ARG A 104 4.64 7.90 13.82
CA ARG A 104 3.23 8.00 14.20
C ARG A 104 2.65 6.68 14.71
N ASP A 105 3.48 5.64 14.86
CA ASP A 105 3.06 4.28 15.22
C ASP A 105 1.93 3.75 14.30
N ILE A 106 2.03 4.07 13.00
CA ILE A 106 1.08 3.60 11.98
C ILE A 106 1.61 2.32 11.33
N PRO A 107 0.86 1.19 11.37
CA PRO A 107 1.24 -0.04 10.71
C PRO A 107 1.26 0.15 9.19
N LEU A 108 2.14 -0.60 8.55
CA LEU A 108 2.33 -0.58 7.10
C LEU A 108 1.72 -1.82 6.45
N LEU A 109 0.98 -1.61 5.38
CA LEU A 109 0.48 -2.64 4.49
C LEU A 109 1.22 -2.56 3.15
N PHE A 110 1.90 -3.63 2.78
CA PHE A 110 2.61 -3.73 1.52
C PHE A 110 1.80 -4.57 0.52
N LEU A 111 1.40 -3.95 -0.58
CA LEU A 111 0.75 -4.61 -1.72
C LEU A 111 1.80 -4.87 -2.80
N HIS A 112 2.33 -6.09 -2.80
CA HIS A 112 3.39 -6.48 -3.72
C HIS A 112 2.80 -7.11 -4.98
N ASN A 113 3.02 -6.44 -6.11
CA ASN A 113 2.87 -7.01 -7.44
C ASN A 113 4.23 -6.99 -8.14
N THR A 114 5.10 -7.94 -7.81
CA THR A 114 6.46 -8.04 -8.36
C THR A 114 6.63 -9.33 -9.13
N THR A 115 7.08 -9.22 -10.39
CA THR A 115 7.45 -10.37 -11.23
C THR A 115 8.91 -10.80 -11.03
N GLY A 116 9.60 -10.27 -10.01
CA GLY A 116 11.03 -10.45 -9.74
C GLY A 116 11.87 -9.20 -10.01
N TYR A 117 13.15 -9.24 -9.65
CA TYR A 117 14.11 -8.15 -9.92
C TYR A 117 14.68 -8.26 -11.34
N MET A 118 14.85 -7.14 -12.04
CA MET A 118 15.62 -7.10 -13.28
C MET A 118 17.10 -7.31 -12.95
N VAL A 119 17.69 -8.43 -13.40
CA VAL A 119 19.11 -8.72 -13.20
C VAL A 119 19.87 -8.34 -14.48
N GLY A 120 20.62 -7.24 -14.42
CA GLY A 120 21.50 -6.77 -15.49
C GLY A 120 22.66 -5.98 -14.89
N LYS A 121 23.90 -6.29 -15.32
CA LYS A 121 25.04 -5.39 -15.13
C LYS A 121 24.76 -4.15 -15.98
N GLU A 122 25.00 -2.97 -15.43
CA GLU A 122 24.76 -1.64 -16.03
C GLU A 122 23.32 -1.15 -15.84
N TYR A 123 23.08 -0.30 -14.83
CA TYR A 123 23.11 1.17 -14.93
C TYR A 123 23.49 1.77 -13.57
#